data_AF-U6RST4-F1
#
_entry.id   AF-U6RST4-F1
#
_cell.length_a   1.000
_cell.length_b   1.000
_cell.length_c   1.000
_cell.angle_alpha   90.00
_cell.angle_beta   90.00
_cell.angle_gamma   90.00
#
_symmetry.space_group_name_H-M   'P 1'
#
loop_
_entity.id
_entity.type
_entity.pdbx_description
1 polymer ?
#
loop_
_entity_poly.entity_id
_entity_poly.type
_entity_poly.pdbx_seq_one_letter_code
_entity_poly.pdbx_strand_id
1 'polypeptide(L)'
;MEKTGERKTEPGLTLHPDWADVAIFNMGTAGFSEYKQRVFMALDKLQPNHYYDIISSVPVYRREIFLGICSTYIDSHPDYELTEDNCRIYNRKRR
;
A
#
# COMPACT_ATOMS: atom_id res chain seq x y z
N MET A 1 -40.20 5.73 -15.03
CA MET A 1 -39.86 5.21 -13.70
C MET A 1 -38.77 4.18 -13.88
N GLU A 2 -37.74 4.32 -13.07
CA GLU A 2 -36.35 3.91 -13.32
C GLU A 2 -36.12 2.41 -13.50
N LYS A 3 -35.12 2.10 -14.33
CA LYS A 3 -34.65 0.76 -14.66
C LYS A 3 -33.95 0.13 -13.44
N THR A 4 -34.51 -0.95 -12.91
CA THR A 4 -33.82 -1.85 -11.99
C THR A 4 -32.71 -2.57 -12.77
N GLY A 5 -31.47 -2.11 -12.57
CA GLY A 5 -30.29 -2.80 -13.06
C GLY A 5 -29.98 -4.01 -12.18
N GLU A 6 -30.39 -5.20 -12.62
CA GLU A 6 -29.89 -6.46 -12.07
C GLU A 6 -28.39 -6.56 -12.36
N ARG A 7 -27.55 -6.40 -11.33
CA ARG A 7 -26.14 -6.74 -11.42
C ARG A 7 -26.03 -8.26 -11.42
N LYS A 8 -25.75 -8.83 -12.60
CA LYS A 8 -25.34 -10.22 -12.75
C LYS A 8 -24.00 -10.41 -12.07
N THR A 9 -23.98 -11.15 -10.97
CA THR A 9 -22.76 -11.58 -10.30
C THR A 9 -22.12 -12.68 -11.14
N GLU A 10 -21.00 -12.39 -11.79
CA GLU A 10 -20.21 -13.38 -12.52
C GLU A 10 -19.53 -14.34 -11.53
N PRO A 11 -19.61 -15.68 -11.74
CA PRO A 11 -18.95 -16.65 -10.88
C PRO A 11 -17.51 -16.82 -11.33
N GLY A 12 -16.55 -16.17 -10.66
CA GLY A 12 -15.14 -16.37 -10.99
C GLY A 12 -14.14 -15.39 -10.39
N LEU A 13 -14.57 -14.26 -9.84
CA LEU A 13 -13.70 -13.39 -9.04
C LEU A 13 -14.00 -13.63 -7.57
N THR A 14 -13.17 -14.44 -6.91
CA THR A 14 -12.90 -14.16 -5.49
C THR A 14 -12.23 -12.79 -5.50
N LEU A 15 -13.03 -11.71 -5.42
CA LEU A 15 -12.55 -10.36 -5.20
C LEU A 15 -11.75 -10.44 -3.90
N HIS A 16 -10.43 -10.59 -4.01
CA HIS A 16 -9.56 -10.38 -2.89
C HIS A 16 -9.90 -8.96 -2.43
N PRO A 17 -10.37 -8.78 -1.18
CA PRO A 17 -10.80 -7.47 -0.72
C PRO A 17 -9.65 -6.48 -0.97
N ASP A 18 -9.98 -5.27 -1.45
CA ASP A 18 -8.99 -4.22 -1.63
C ASP A 18 -8.23 -4.09 -0.30
N TRP A 19 -6.89 -4.17 -0.35
CA TRP A 19 -6.05 -4.14 0.84
C TRP A 19 -6.36 -2.89 1.70
N ALA A 20 -6.84 -1.82 1.07
CA ALA A 20 -7.32 -0.61 1.73
C ALA A 20 -8.61 -0.84 2.53
N ASP A 21 -9.58 -1.57 1.97
CA ASP A 21 -10.83 -1.94 2.67
C ASP A 21 -10.53 -2.87 3.85
N VAL A 22 -9.65 -3.86 3.66
CA VAL A 22 -9.17 -4.74 4.74
C VAL A 22 -8.49 -3.94 5.84
N ALA A 23 -7.66 -2.97 5.45
CA ALA A 23 -6.99 -2.10 6.40
C ALA A 23 -8.00 -1.28 7.20
N ILE A 24 -8.91 -0.58 6.53
CA ILE A 24 -9.94 0.26 7.16
C ILE A 24 -10.83 -0.58 8.08
N PHE A 25 -11.23 -1.78 7.67
CA PHE A 25 -12.01 -2.69 8.51
C PHE A 25 -11.27 -3.06 9.80
N ASN A 26 -9.97 -3.37 9.71
CA ASN A 26 -9.19 -3.85 10.85
C ASN A 26 -8.74 -2.74 11.82
N MET A 27 -8.42 -1.55 11.33
CA MET A 27 -7.85 -0.46 12.16
C MET A 27 -8.72 0.80 12.25
N GLY A 28 -9.84 0.83 11.54
CA GLY A 28 -10.68 2.02 11.38
C GLY A 28 -10.07 3.04 10.43
N THR A 29 -10.90 3.96 9.95
CA THR A 29 -10.50 5.03 9.01
C THR A 29 -9.42 5.95 9.59
N ALA A 30 -9.55 6.32 10.87
CA ALA A 30 -8.57 7.16 11.57
C ALA A 30 -7.22 6.43 11.73
N GLY A 31 -7.24 5.16 12.17
CA GLY A 31 -6.02 4.36 12.32
C GLY A 31 -5.32 4.12 10.99
N PHE A 32 -6.09 3.92 9.91
CA PHE A 32 -5.56 3.77 8.57
C PHE A 32 -4.89 5.05 8.08
N SER A 33 -5.55 6.19 8.27
CA SER A 33 -5.01 7.50 7.88
C SER A 33 -3.71 7.80 8.62
N GLU A 34 -3.67 7.55 9.92
CA GLU A 34 -2.47 7.72 10.74
C GLU A 34 -1.34 6.79 10.31
N TYR A 35 -1.65 5.51 10.07
CA TYR A 35 -0.65 4.54 9.61
C TYR A 35 -0.08 4.93 8.24
N LYS A 36 -0.94 5.31 7.29
CA LYS A 36 -0.55 5.81 5.97
C LYS A 36 0.39 7.01 6.10
N GLN A 37 0.03 7.99 6.92
CA GLN A 37 0.86 9.18 7.14
C GLN A 37 2.24 8.82 7.73
N ARG A 38 2.30 7.89 8.69
CA ARG A 38 3.57 7.43 9.27
C ARG A 38 4.47 6.74 8.25
N VAL A 39 3.90 5.92 7.36
CA VAL A 39 4.65 5.28 6.27
C VAL A 39 5.21 6.36 5.34
N PHE A 40 4.39 7.33 4.92
CA PHE A 40 4.82 8.41 4.04
C PHE A 40 5.97 9.22 4.67
N MET A 41 5.83 9.62 5.94
CA MET A 41 6.88 10.32 6.67
C MET A 41 8.18 9.50 6.81
N ALA A 42 8.10 8.17 6.87
CA ALA A 42 9.27 7.30 6.91
C ALA A 42 9.96 7.26 5.53
N LEU A 43 9.18 7.19 4.46
CA LEU A 43 9.69 7.21 3.08
C LEU A 43 10.30 8.57 2.72
N ASP A 44 9.68 9.68 3.11
CA ASP A 44 10.23 11.04 2.93
C ASP A 44 11.63 11.20 3.55
N LYS A 45 11.88 10.50 4.67
CA LYS A 45 13.16 10.51 5.38
C LYS A 45 14.18 9.52 4.81
N LEU A 46 13.78 8.64 3.90
CA LEU A 46 14.67 7.66 3.29
C LEU A 46 15.68 8.39 2.41
N GLN A 47 16.94 8.32 2.80
CA GLN A 47 18.02 8.99 2.08
C GLN A 47 18.19 8.42 0.65
N PRO A 48 18.65 9.24 -0.31
CA PRO A 48 19.04 8.75 -1.63
C PRO A 48 19.99 7.55 -1.55
N ASN A 49 19.82 6.58 -2.46
CA ASN A 49 20.56 5.33 -2.54
C ASN A 49 20.47 4.44 -1.29
N HIS A 50 19.51 4.68 -0.40
CA HIS A 50 19.19 3.78 0.72
C HIS A 50 17.88 3.04 0.47
N TYR A 51 17.66 1.97 1.25
CA TYR A 51 16.44 1.19 1.21
C TYR A 51 15.86 0.99 2.61
N TYR A 52 14.56 0.76 2.64
CA TYR A 52 13.85 0.26 3.80
C TYR A 52 13.59 -1.23 3.63
N ASP A 53 14.02 -2.04 4.61
CA ASP A 53 13.79 -3.49 4.61
C ASP A 53 12.43 -3.81 5.22
N ILE A 54 11.49 -4.22 4.36
CA ILE A 54 10.11 -4.50 4.74
C ILE A 54 10.03 -5.80 5.54
N ILE A 55 10.86 -6.79 5.23
CA ILE A 55 10.80 -8.10 5.88
C ILE A 55 11.22 -7.99 7.34
N SER A 56 12.29 -7.25 7.63
CA SER A 56 12.77 -7.06 8.99
C SER A 56 11.98 -6.00 9.77
N SER A 57 11.42 -4.99 9.09
CA SER A 57 10.81 -3.84 9.78
C SER A 57 9.29 -3.91 9.91
N VAL A 58 8.61 -4.69 9.06
CA VAL A 58 7.14 -4.76 9.04
C VAL A 58 6.66 -6.16 9.45
N PRO A 59 5.83 -6.26 10.50
CA PRO A 59 5.22 -7.53 10.89
C PRO A 59 4.44 -8.16 9.74
N VAL A 60 4.53 -9.49 9.60
CA VAL A 60 3.94 -10.26 8.47
C VAL A 60 2.48 -9.85 8.18
N TYR A 61 1.64 -9.78 9.22
CA TYR A 61 0.22 -9.46 9.10
C TYR A 61 -0.08 -8.01 8.63
N ARG A 62 0.93 -7.12 8.58
CA ARG A 62 0.81 -5.74 8.08
C ARG A 62 1.49 -5.52 6.74
N ARG A 63 2.20 -6.52 6.20
CA ARG A 63 3.02 -6.35 4.99
C ARG A 63 2.18 -6.01 3.77
N GLU A 64 1.05 -6.69 3.57
CA GLU A 64 0.15 -6.42 2.44
C GLU A 64 -0.35 -4.96 2.44
N ILE A 65 -0.81 -4.48 3.60
CA ILE A 65 -1.27 -3.09 3.76
C ILE A 65 -0.12 -2.10 3.56
N PHE A 66 1.06 -2.41 4.13
CA PHE A 66 2.24 -1.56 3.97
C PHE A 66 2.67 -1.44 2.51
N LEU A 67 2.69 -2.57 1.77
CA LEU A 67 3.03 -2.61 0.36
C LEU A 67 2.04 -1.81 -0.48
N GLY A 68 0.75 -1.94 -0.20
CA GLY A 68 -0.29 -1.11 -0.82
C GLY A 68 -0.03 0.38 -0.61
N ILE A 69 0.27 0.79 0.63
CA ILE A 69 0.61 2.18 0.94
C ILE A 69 1.87 2.63 0.18
N CYS A 70 2.92 1.82 0.15
CA CYS A 70 4.15 2.10 -0.60
C CYS A 70 3.87 2.28 -2.10
N SER A 71 3.02 1.44 -2.69
CA SER A 71 2.61 1.59 -4.09
C SER A 71 1.94 2.94 -4.32
N THR A 72 1.00 3.34 -3.46
CA THR A 72 0.34 4.67 -3.59
C THR A 72 1.31 5.85 -3.41
N TYR A 73 2.37 5.66 -2.64
CA TYR A 73 3.41 6.68 -2.48
C TYR A 73 4.24 6.82 -3.77
N ILE A 74 4.65 5.70 -4.36
CA ILE A 74 5.44 5.64 -5.59
C ILE A 74 4.71 6.30 -6.77
N ASP A 75 3.39 6.15 -6.87
CA ASP A 75 2.58 6.78 -7.92
C ASP A 75 2.76 8.32 -7.97
N SER A 76 3.10 8.94 -6.84
CA SER A 76 3.39 10.38 -6.74
C SER A 76 4.87 10.72 -6.57
N HIS A 77 5.73 9.71 -6.34
CA HIS A 77 7.16 9.86 -6.08
C HIS A 77 7.96 8.86 -6.95
N PRO A 78 8.16 9.17 -8.25
CA PRO A 78 8.77 8.23 -9.21
C PRO A 78 10.25 7.91 -8.91
N ASP A 79 10.88 8.66 -8.00
CA ASP A 79 12.21 8.36 -7.49
C ASP A 79 12.22 7.12 -6.57
N TYR A 80 11.06 6.64 -6.12
CA TYR A 80 10.96 5.48 -5.23
C TYR A 80 10.57 4.22 -6.00
N GLU A 81 11.13 3.07 -5.58
CA GLU A 81 10.89 1.80 -6.25
C GLU A 81 10.83 0.65 -5.26
N LEU A 82 9.82 -0.20 -5.39
CA LEU A 82 9.75 -1.50 -4.71
C LEU A 82 10.55 -2.54 -5.50
N THR A 83 11.25 -3.42 -4.81
CA THR A 83 11.88 -4.58 -5.45
C THR A 83 10.84 -5.58 -5.96
N GLU A 84 11.21 -6.38 -6.97
CA GLU A 84 10.33 -7.41 -7.55
C GLU A 84 9.79 -8.40 -6.51
N ASP A 85 10.59 -8.69 -5.48
CA ASP A 85 10.22 -9.58 -4.37
C ASP A 85 9.40 -8.88 -3.26
N ASN A 86 9.12 -7.57 -3.41
CA ASN A 86 8.42 -6.74 -2.44
C ASN A 86 9.08 -6.72 -1.04
N CYS A 87 10.37 -7.05 -0.95
CA CYS A 87 11.08 -7.07 0.33
C CYS A 87 11.67 -5.71 0.70
N ARG A 88 11.85 -4.81 -0.28
CA ARG A 88 12.54 -3.53 -0.07
C ARG A 88 11.91 -2.42 -0.89
N ILE A 89 11.98 -1.20 -0.36
CA ILE A 89 11.70 0.04 -1.09
C ILE A 89 12.93 0.93 -1.09
N TYR A 90 13.33 1.41 -2.27
CA TYR A 90 14.50 2.22 -2.50
C TYR A 90 14.11 3.67 -2.78
N ASN A 91 14.97 4.60 -2.36
CA ASN A 91 14.98 5.96 -2.90
C ASN A 91 16.10 6.06 -3.95
N ARG A 92 15.74 6.04 -5.24
CA ARG A 92 16.65 6.10 -6.40
C ARG A 92 17.01 7.51 -6.83
N LYS A 93 16.57 8.54 -6.10
CA LYS A 93 16.89 9.93 -6.41
C LYS A 93 18.39 10.08 -6.61
N ARG A 94 18.80 10.42 -7.85
CA ARG A 94 20.20 10.69 -8.14
C ARG A 94 20.54 12.07 -7.59
N ARG A 95 21.65 12.16 -6.84
CA ARG A 95 22.19 13.44 -6.36
C ARG A 95 22.59 14.32 -7.53
#